data_AF-A0AAD9KKB7-F1
#
_entry.id   AF-A0AAD9KKB7-F1
#
_cell.length_a   1.000
_cell.length_b   1.000
_cell.length_c   1.000
_cell.angle_alpha   90.00
_cell.angle_beta   90.00
_cell.angle_gamma   90.00
#
_symmetry.space_group_name_H-M   'P 1'
#
loop_
_entity.id
_entity.type
_entity.pdbx_description
1 polymer ?
#
loop_
_entity_poly.entity_id
_entity_poly.type
_entity_poly.pdbx_seq_one_letter_code
_entity_poly.pdbx_strand_id
1 'polypeptide(L)'
;MPGFLKATNEWFRIYKIPAGKPENQFAFNGEAKNKSFALTIIKQANTQWQQLIKGQSKTEGINCDNTTVSGSPGYLEQDVAQKEIENSAQIGNAAPIDAEVDKWYYPKL
;
A
#
# COMPACT_ATOMS: atom_id res chain seq x y z
N MET A 1 3.55 -15.39 20.03
CA MET A 1 4.68 -15.80 19.17
C MET A 1 5.92 -15.01 19.60
N PRO A 2 6.78 -15.59 20.45
CA PRO A 2 8.02 -14.94 20.88
C PRO A 2 8.87 -14.50 19.67
N GLY A 3 9.48 -13.32 19.73
CA GLY A 3 10.36 -12.79 18.67
C GLY A 3 9.65 -12.23 17.43
N PHE A 4 8.37 -12.53 17.21
CA PHE A 4 7.66 -12.14 15.98
C PHE A 4 7.64 -10.61 15.75
N LEU A 5 7.22 -9.83 16.74
CA LEU A 5 7.17 -8.36 16.62
C LEU A 5 8.55 -7.74 16.40
N LYS A 6 9.59 -8.31 17.03
CA LYS A 6 10.98 -7.87 16.83
C LYS A 6 11.42 -8.13 15.39
N ALA A 7 11.12 -9.32 14.86
CA ALA A 7 11.43 -9.66 13.47
C ALA A 7 10.66 -8.79 12.46
N THR A 8 9.39 -8.44 12.74
CA THR A 8 8.62 -7.51 11.90
C THR A 8 9.24 -6.12 11.85
N ASN A 9 9.63 -5.56 13.01
CA ASN A 9 10.30 -4.26 13.06
C ASN A 9 11.62 -4.30 12.28
N GLU A 10 12.45 -5.32 12.55
CA GLU A 10 13.73 -5.50 11.89
C GLU A 10 13.61 -5.60 10.36
N TRP A 11 12.63 -6.36 9.86
CA TRP A 11 12.37 -6.48 8.44
C TRP A 11 12.11 -5.12 7.80
N PHE A 12 11.21 -4.31 8.38
CA PHE A 12 10.94 -2.96 7.87
C PHE A 12 12.13 -2.00 8.06
N ARG A 13 12.99 -2.21 9.07
CA ARG A 13 14.19 -1.39 9.27
C ARG A 13 15.18 -1.57 8.12
N ILE A 14 15.42 -2.81 7.68
CA ILE A 14 16.54 -3.16 6.79
C ILE A 14 16.16 -3.45 5.33
N TYR A 15 14.88 -3.60 4.99
CA TYR A 15 14.48 -4.09 3.65
C TYR A 15 14.94 -3.22 2.47
N LYS A 16 15.26 -1.94 2.70
CA LYS A 16 15.75 -1.03 1.64
C LYS A 16 17.28 -0.98 1.52
N ILE A 17 18.02 -1.59 2.45
CA ILE A 17 19.49 -1.64 2.43
C ILE A 17 20.02 -2.35 1.18
N PRO A 18 19.48 -3.50 0.74
CA PRO A 18 19.94 -4.15 -0.50
C PRO A 18 19.82 -3.25 -1.74
N ALA A 19 18.88 -2.31 -1.73
CA ALA A 19 18.68 -1.32 -2.79
C ALA A 19 19.56 -0.05 -2.61
N GLY A 20 20.54 -0.06 -1.71
CA GLY A 20 21.45 1.06 -1.46
C GLY A 20 20.86 2.22 -0.65
N LYS A 21 19.70 2.04 -0.01
CA LYS A 21 19.05 3.08 0.81
C LYS A 21 19.39 2.90 2.30
N PRO A 22 19.38 3.97 3.10
CA PRO A 22 19.60 3.86 4.54
C PRO A 22 18.48 3.08 5.23
N GLU A 23 18.73 2.70 6.47
CA GLU A 23 17.73 2.09 7.35
C GLU A 23 16.52 3.00 7.55
N ASN A 24 15.32 2.40 7.62
CA ASN A 24 14.13 3.14 7.98
C ASN A 24 14.09 3.42 9.48
N GLN A 25 13.60 4.60 9.85
CA GLN A 25 13.39 5.01 11.24
C GLN A 25 11.91 4.91 11.60
N PHE A 26 11.61 4.67 12.88
CA PHE A 26 10.25 4.50 13.38
C PHE A 26 9.91 5.50 14.48
N ALA A 27 8.67 5.97 14.49
CA ALA A 27 8.11 6.67 15.65
C ALA A 27 8.06 5.74 16.88
N PHE A 28 7.87 6.31 18.06
CA PHE A 28 7.74 5.57 19.33
C PHE A 28 8.89 4.60 19.61
N ASN A 29 10.10 4.93 19.13
CA ASN A 29 11.28 4.08 19.27
C ASN A 29 11.08 2.65 18.71
N GLY A 30 10.21 2.49 17.71
CA GLY A 30 9.90 1.19 17.10
C GLY A 30 8.91 0.33 17.90
N GLU A 31 8.32 0.83 18.99
CA GLU A 31 7.36 0.09 19.79
C GLU A 31 5.98 -0.02 19.10
N ALA A 32 5.49 -1.26 18.98
CA ALA A 32 4.14 -1.51 18.52
C ALA A 32 3.11 -0.94 19.51
N LYS A 33 2.11 -0.22 18.99
CA LYS A 33 1.02 0.34 19.80
C LYS A 33 -0.12 -0.65 19.94
N ASN A 34 -0.94 -0.46 20.97
CA ASN A 34 -2.08 -1.32 21.23
C ASN A 34 -3.20 -1.16 20.18
N LYS A 35 -4.18 -2.07 20.23
CA LYS A 35 -5.35 -2.10 19.34
C LYS A 35 -6.10 -0.77 19.29
N SER A 36 -6.29 -0.12 20.44
CA SER A 36 -7.06 1.13 20.53
C SER A 36 -6.38 2.25 19.75
N PHE A 37 -5.07 2.41 19.93
CA PHE A 37 -4.28 3.37 19.15
C PHE A 37 -4.36 3.08 17.65
N ALA A 38 -4.18 1.82 17.24
CA ALA A 38 -4.26 1.42 15.84
C ALA A 38 -5.62 1.76 15.21
N LEU A 39 -6.73 1.48 15.91
CA LEU A 39 -8.07 1.79 15.44
C LEU A 39 -8.31 3.30 15.27
N THR A 40 -7.68 4.14 16.09
CA THR A 40 -7.75 5.60 15.92
C THR A 40 -7.08 6.05 14.62
N ILE A 41 -5.88 5.54 14.33
CA ILE A 41 -5.16 5.88 13.08
C ILE A 41 -5.94 5.37 11.85
N ILE A 42 -6.50 4.16 11.91
CA ILE A 42 -7.34 3.61 10.83
C ILE A 42 -8.56 4.51 10.57
N LYS A 43 -9.24 4.96 11.63
CA LYS A 43 -10.39 5.87 11.48
C LYS A 43 -9.99 7.20 10.84
N GLN A 44 -8.83 7.76 11.24
CA GLN A 44 -8.33 9.00 10.65
C GLN A 44 -8.04 8.85 9.15
N ALA A 45 -7.32 7.79 8.77
CA ALA A 45 -7.03 7.50 7.36
C ALA A 45 -8.31 7.26 6.54
N ASN A 46 -9.29 6.55 7.10
CA ASN A 46 -10.59 6.37 6.46
C ASN A 46 -11.33 7.70 6.25
N THR A 47 -11.32 8.60 7.22
CA THR A 47 -11.91 9.94 7.05
C THR A 47 -11.22 10.72 5.91
N GLN A 48 -9.89 10.64 5.82
CA GLN A 48 -9.14 11.29 4.73
C GLN A 48 -9.49 10.69 3.37
N TRP A 49 -9.60 9.35 3.28
CA TRP A 49 -10.09 8.68 2.07
C TRP A 49 -11.52 9.10 1.70
N GLN A 50 -12.42 9.24 2.68
CA GLN A 50 -13.79 9.71 2.42
C GLN A 50 -13.82 11.15 1.87
N GLN A 51 -12.94 12.02 2.35
CA GLN A 51 -12.80 13.38 1.81
C GLN A 51 -12.27 13.34 0.38
N LEU A 52 -11.26 12.50 0.11
CA LEU A 52 -10.68 12.30 -1.22
C LEU A 52 -11.72 11.82 -2.23
N ILE A 53 -12.40 10.71 -1.93
CA ILE A 53 -13.35 10.08 -2.86
C ILE A 53 -14.59 10.96 -3.11
N LYS A 54 -14.93 11.87 -2.19
CA LYS A 54 -16.04 12.82 -2.35
C LYS A 54 -15.61 14.14 -3.01
N GLY A 55 -14.36 14.27 -3.45
CA GLY A 55 -13.83 15.50 -4.06
C GLY A 55 -13.69 16.66 -3.08
N GLN A 56 -13.60 16.39 -1.78
CA GLN A 56 -13.45 17.38 -0.71
C GLN A 56 -11.98 17.67 -0.38
N SER A 57 -11.05 16.98 -1.04
CA SER A 57 -9.61 17.23 -0.95
C SER A 57 -8.97 17.15 -2.35
N LYS A 58 -7.73 17.64 -2.46
CA LYS A 58 -6.96 17.53 -3.71
C LYS A 58 -6.59 16.06 -3.95
N THR A 59 -6.72 15.61 -5.19
CA THR A 59 -6.40 14.22 -5.57
C THR A 59 -4.91 13.97 -5.74
N GLU A 60 -4.12 15.02 -6.01
CA GLU A 60 -2.65 14.93 -6.18
C GLU A 60 -2.21 13.83 -7.18
N GLY A 61 -3.02 13.60 -8.23
CA GLY A 61 -2.76 12.60 -9.26
C GLY A 61 -3.29 11.19 -8.94
N ILE A 62 -3.96 11.00 -7.81
CA ILE A 62 -4.64 9.74 -7.48
C ILE A 62 -5.89 9.58 -8.36
N ASN A 63 -5.99 8.47 -9.09
CA ASN A 63 -7.22 8.08 -9.78
C ASN A 63 -8.29 7.66 -8.73
N CYS A 64 -9.43 8.34 -8.74
CA CYS A 64 -10.56 8.12 -7.83
C CYS A 64 -11.77 7.47 -8.53
N ASP A 65 -11.58 6.95 -9.74
CA ASP A 65 -12.59 6.26 -10.53
C ASP A 65 -13.05 5.00 -9.80
N ASN A 66 -14.36 4.81 -9.73
CA ASN A 66 -14.99 3.71 -9.01
C ASN A 66 -16.40 3.44 -9.52
N THR A 67 -16.94 2.25 -9.28
CA THR A 67 -18.28 1.85 -9.75
C THR A 67 -19.31 1.68 -8.63
N THR A 68 -18.97 2.04 -7.38
CA THR A 68 -19.79 1.69 -6.20
C THR A 68 -20.04 2.83 -5.24
N VAL A 69 -19.25 3.90 -5.27
CA VAL A 69 -19.45 5.09 -4.42
C VAL A 69 -20.31 6.08 -5.19
N SER A 70 -21.61 5.81 -5.24
CA SER A 70 -22.57 6.67 -5.94
C SER A 70 -22.48 8.12 -5.45
N GLY A 71 -22.49 9.06 -6.39
CA GLY A 71 -22.35 10.50 -6.10
C GLY A 71 -20.92 10.98 -5.82
N SER A 72 -19.93 10.10 -5.87
CA SER A 72 -18.53 10.54 -5.95
C SER A 72 -18.22 11.18 -7.32
N PRO A 73 -17.31 12.16 -7.39
CA PRO A 73 -16.91 12.74 -8.68
C PRO A 73 -16.29 11.74 -9.67
N GLY A 74 -15.68 10.66 -9.15
CA GLY A 74 -15.11 9.57 -9.96
C GLY A 74 -16.07 8.38 -10.17
N TYR A 75 -17.36 8.53 -9.90
CA TYR A 75 -18.28 7.43 -10.15
C TYR A 75 -18.43 7.18 -11.67
N LEU A 76 -18.16 5.94 -12.08
CA LEU A 76 -18.31 5.44 -13.45
C LEU A 76 -19.42 4.39 -13.50
N GLU A 77 -20.21 4.42 -14.57
CA GLU A 77 -21.12 3.32 -14.88
C GLU A 77 -20.34 2.05 -15.26
N GLN A 78 -20.92 0.90 -14.97
CA GLN A 78 -20.24 -0.39 -15.16
C GLN A 78 -19.85 -0.63 -16.62
N ASP A 79 -20.64 -0.17 -17.59
CA ASP A 79 -20.35 -0.33 -19.01
C ASP A 79 -19.13 0.51 -19.45
N VAL A 80 -18.92 1.67 -18.83
CA VAL A 80 -17.75 2.53 -19.07
C VAL A 80 -16.49 1.84 -18.52
N ALA A 81 -16.53 1.41 -17.27
CA ALA A 81 -15.42 0.68 -16.65
C ALA A 81 -15.08 -0.61 -17.40
N GLN A 82 -16.10 -1.32 -17.91
CA GLN A 82 -15.92 -2.54 -18.69
C GLN A 82 -15.17 -2.27 -20.01
N LYS A 83 -15.49 -1.18 -20.72
CA LYS A 83 -14.77 -0.79 -21.94
C LYS A 83 -13.29 -0.49 -21.69
N GLU A 84 -12.95 0.08 -20.53
CA GLU A 84 -11.55 0.31 -20.16
C GLU A 84 -10.78 -1.00 -20.00
N ILE A 85 -11.41 -2.01 -19.39
CA ILE A 85 -10.84 -3.35 -19.24
C ILE A 85 -10.69 -4.02 -20.61
N GLU A 86 -11.68 -3.91 -21.49
CA GLU A 86 -11.63 -4.48 -22.84
C GLU A 86 -10.53 -3.86 -23.71
N ASN A 87 -10.21 -2.59 -23.49
CA ASN A 87 -9.10 -1.90 -24.14
C ASN A 87 -7.73 -2.24 -23.54
N SER A 88 -7.67 -2.96 -22.41
CA SER A 88 -6.43 -3.36 -21.76
C SER A 88 -5.77 -4.56 -22.46
N ALA A 89 -4.50 -4.81 -22.14
CA ALA A 89 -3.77 -5.95 -22.69
C ALA A 89 -4.47 -7.26 -22.31
N GLN A 90 -4.55 -8.18 -23.29
CA GLN A 90 -5.09 -9.51 -23.04
C GLN A 90 -4.23 -10.26 -22.02
N ILE A 91 -4.88 -11.11 -21.22
CA ILE A 91 -4.20 -11.92 -20.19
C ILE A 91 -3.13 -12.77 -20.88
N GLY A 92 -1.88 -12.54 -20.49
CA GLY A 92 -0.72 -13.26 -20.99
C GLY A 92 -0.31 -14.44 -20.10
N ASN A 93 0.68 -15.19 -20.55
CA ASN A 93 1.35 -16.19 -19.73
C ASN A 93 2.15 -15.52 -18.60
N ALA A 94 2.33 -16.24 -17.49
CA ALA A 94 3.19 -15.78 -16.41
C ALA A 94 4.63 -15.56 -16.90
N ALA A 95 5.22 -14.44 -16.52
CA ALA A 95 6.64 -14.18 -16.74
C ALA A 95 7.50 -15.13 -15.88
N PRO A 96 8.69 -15.54 -16.35
CA PRO A 96 9.64 -16.27 -15.52
C PRO A 96 10.07 -15.40 -14.32
N ILE A 97 10.29 -16.05 -13.18
CA ILE A 97 10.81 -15.39 -11.97
C ILE A 97 12.32 -15.21 -12.14
N ASP A 98 12.81 -14.00 -11.85
CA ASP A 98 14.25 -13.71 -11.88
C ASP A 98 14.98 -14.50 -10.78
N ALA A 99 16.11 -15.13 -11.12
CA ALA A 99 16.95 -15.86 -10.16
C ALA A 99 17.49 -14.96 -9.03
N GLU A 100 17.54 -13.64 -9.24
CA GLU A 100 17.90 -12.69 -8.17
C GLU A 100 16.95 -12.78 -6.97
N VAL A 101 15.69 -13.19 -7.15
CA VAL A 101 14.72 -13.34 -6.06
C VAL A 101 15.16 -14.36 -5.01
N ASP A 102 15.94 -15.37 -5.40
CA ASP A 102 16.45 -16.41 -4.49
C ASP A 102 17.71 -15.98 -3.74
N LYS A 103 18.23 -14.78 -4.01
CA LYS A 103 19.47 -14.27 -3.41
C LYS A 103 19.24 -13.79 -1.99
N TRP A 104 19.99 -14.38 -1.06
CA TRP A 104 20.04 -13.90 0.32
C TRP A 104 20.94 -12.68 0.49
N TYR A 105 20.41 -11.67 1.18
CA TYR A 105 21.18 -10.53 1.65
C TYR A 105 21.35 -10.59 3.16
N TYR A 106 22.61 -10.51 3.62
CA TYR A 106 22.96 -10.48 5.03
C TYR A 106 23.52 -9.09 5.36
N PRO A 107 22.70 -8.16 5.90
CA PRO A 107 23.18 -6.84 6.27
C PRO A 107 24.21 -6.97 7.40
N LYS A 108 25.29 -6.19 7.30
CA LYS A 108 26.17 -5.94 8.46
C LYS A 108 25.46 -4.90 9.32
N LEU A 109 24.91 -5.35 10.44
CA LEU A 109 24.24 -4.52 11.44
C LEU A 109 25.24 -3.92 12.43
#